data_AF-A0A8H9XPK8-F1
#
_entry.id   AF-A0A8H9XPK8-F1
#
_cell.length_a   1.000
_cell.length_b   1.000
_cell.length_c   1.000
_cell.angle_alpha   90.00
_cell.angle_beta   90.00
_cell.angle_gamma   90.00
#
_symmetry.space_group_name_H-M   'P 1'
#
loop_
_entity.id
_entity.type
_entity.pdbx_description
1 polymer ?
#
loop_
_entity_poly.entity_id
_entity_poly.type
_entity_poly.pdbx_seq_one_letter_code
_entity_poly.pdbx_strand_id
1 'polypeptide(L)'
;MTSEGTKTPLFSYMLSFSLLFIMSCESFNETRYLPVFFLLFITAFYYIFFIRKISVSLLYSFGLVLSLVIILGALSSLPVLSYKQNLVNYGLSDFYISIVFKLLVAFFILALCPNNLTLINIIKGVLIVHLSVFYVQAAIVYLTGYYIDLLYPVTGELQRFESLFFLPWIGAVYRPTGLYVEPSTFSSFILWLLSIKILCQKNFCRFDIFVIVSSMLSLSLAAIVYGAMFLLLALLCSGSIKLIKKIQFVLLLLPAPFVFYEIFKARLEALGGSGESLRENLNKLVFSQDPLTLLFGNGLLGLPAEVSDLNSGAELWRLGIAALNDNGLWLFFIIKVGLVGLFILIIIMLLITRKKIDFIVFGILLLTKVTFFSFIFVFYFLTMVYLLLKRGSNYEKNTIY
;
A
#
# COMPACT_ATOMS: atom_id res chain seq x y z
N MET A 1 -9.12 -27.71 28.31
CA MET A 1 -8.41 -26.66 29.06
C MET A 1 -8.61 -25.34 28.33
N THR A 2 -9.37 -24.46 28.98
CA THR A 2 -9.89 -23.19 28.48
C THR A 2 -8.76 -22.22 28.19
N SER A 3 -8.67 -21.74 26.95
CA SER A 3 -7.77 -20.65 26.59
C SER A 3 -8.25 -19.39 27.29
N GLU A 4 -7.57 -18.97 28.35
CA GLU A 4 -7.61 -17.58 28.79
C GLU A 4 -7.07 -16.74 27.63
N GLY A 5 -8.00 -16.26 26.80
CA GLY A 5 -7.70 -15.26 25.78
C GLY A 5 -7.23 -14.03 26.52
N THR A 6 -5.91 -13.82 26.55
CA THR A 6 -5.29 -12.60 27.07
C THR A 6 -5.92 -11.42 26.35
N LYS A 7 -6.88 -10.76 27.03
CA LYS A 7 -7.49 -9.53 26.53
C LYS A 7 -6.37 -8.52 26.40
N THR A 8 -6.13 -8.05 25.18
CA THR A 8 -5.21 -6.93 24.97
C THR A 8 -5.71 -5.76 25.81
N PRO A 9 -4.85 -5.12 26.61
CA PRO A 9 -5.23 -3.90 27.32
C PRO A 9 -5.81 -2.89 26.34
N LEU A 10 -6.94 -2.26 26.70
CA LEU A 10 -7.61 -1.27 25.84
C LEU A 10 -6.63 -0.19 25.37
N PHE A 11 -5.71 0.22 26.25
CA PHE A 11 -4.68 1.19 25.93
C PHE A 11 -3.72 0.73 24.82
N SER A 12 -3.22 -0.51 24.88
CA SER A 12 -2.40 -1.07 23.80
C SER A 12 -3.16 -1.12 22.47
N TYR A 13 -4.45 -1.51 22.51
CA TYR A 13 -5.29 -1.50 21.32
C TYR A 13 -5.44 -0.09 20.73
N MET A 14 -5.73 0.92 21.57
CA MET A 14 -5.89 2.30 21.13
C MET A 14 -4.60 2.90 20.56
N LEU A 15 -3.44 2.61 21.15
CA LEU A 15 -2.15 3.05 20.64
C LEU A 15 -1.84 2.44 19.27
N SER A 16 -1.95 1.11 19.13
CA SER A 16 -1.72 0.44 17.85
C SER A 16 -2.69 0.89 16.78
N PHE A 17 -3.97 1.07 17.13
CA PHE A 17 -4.99 1.60 16.24
C PHE A 17 -4.63 3.01 15.76
N SER A 18 -4.29 3.92 16.68
CA SER A 18 -3.98 5.30 16.34
C SER A 18 -2.73 5.41 15.47
N LEU A 19 -1.67 4.68 15.82
CA LEU A 19 -0.44 4.61 15.03
C LEU A 19 -0.71 4.09 13.61
N LEU A 20 -1.44 2.97 13.48
CA LEU A 20 -1.77 2.40 12.18
C LEU A 20 -2.66 3.33 11.35
N PHE A 21 -3.68 3.93 11.97
CA PHE A 21 -4.60 4.85 11.29
C PHE A 21 -3.86 6.08 10.76
N ILE A 22 -3.14 6.81 11.61
CA ILE A 22 -2.47 8.04 11.22
C ILE A 22 -1.39 7.75 10.17
N MET A 23 -0.59 6.70 10.35
CA MET A 23 0.42 6.33 9.35
C MET A 23 -0.17 5.81 8.03
N SER A 24 -1.39 5.26 8.03
CA SER A 24 -2.09 4.88 6.80
C SER A 24 -2.63 6.07 6.00
N CYS A 25 -2.74 7.26 6.61
CA CYS A 25 -3.16 8.50 5.97
C CYS A 25 -2.03 9.14 5.15
N GLU A 26 -1.49 8.39 4.18
CA GLU A 26 -0.28 8.76 3.43
C GLU A 26 -0.40 10.09 2.66
N SER A 27 -1.61 10.49 2.30
CA SER A 27 -1.86 11.76 1.61
C SER A 27 -1.70 13.00 2.48
N PHE A 28 -1.64 12.85 3.81
CA PHE A 28 -1.35 13.96 4.72
C PHE A 28 0.13 14.35 4.73
N ASN A 29 0.97 13.70 3.91
CA ASN A 29 2.40 13.99 3.77
C ASN A 29 3.09 14.10 5.13
N GLU A 30 3.97 15.08 5.32
CA GLU A 30 4.77 15.23 6.53
C GLU A 30 3.95 15.54 7.79
N THR A 31 2.76 16.12 7.63
CA THR A 31 1.91 16.54 8.75
C THR A 31 1.51 15.38 9.67
N ARG A 32 1.50 14.14 9.15
CA ARG A 32 1.19 12.94 9.95
C ARG A 32 2.33 12.52 10.87
N TYR A 33 3.58 12.90 10.59
CA TYR A 33 4.73 12.41 11.38
C TYR A 33 4.79 13.03 12.76
N LEU A 34 4.37 14.29 12.93
CA LEU A 34 4.35 14.96 14.23
C LEU A 34 3.46 14.23 15.26
N PRO A 35 2.16 13.99 15.01
CA PRO A 35 1.33 13.24 15.96
C PRO A 35 1.81 11.80 16.14
N VAL A 36 2.34 11.16 15.10
CA VAL A 36 2.90 9.79 15.20
C VAL A 36 4.14 9.77 16.08
N PHE A 37 5.02 10.77 16.00
CA PHE A 37 6.21 10.87 16.84
C PHE A 37 5.83 10.93 18.33
N PHE A 38 4.86 11.78 18.68
CA PHE A 38 4.34 11.84 20.06
C PHE A 38 3.72 10.52 20.51
N LEU A 39 2.88 9.89 19.67
CA LEU A 39 2.28 8.60 19.98
C LEU A 39 3.32 7.48 20.10
N LEU A 40 4.37 7.52 19.28
CA LEU A 40 5.47 6.57 19.32
C LEU A 40 6.26 6.71 20.63
N PHE A 41 6.51 7.95 21.08
CA PHE A 41 7.15 8.21 22.38
C PHE A 41 6.32 7.68 23.54
N ILE A 42 5.01 7.97 23.56
CA ILE A 42 4.06 7.43 24.56
C ILE A 42 4.07 5.90 24.52
N THR A 43 4.06 5.32 23.31
CA THR A 43 4.05 3.87 23.11
C THR A 43 5.34 3.23 23.63
N ALA A 44 6.50 3.81 23.32
CA ALA A 44 7.79 3.32 23.79
C ALA A 44 7.88 3.37 25.32
N PHE A 45 7.46 4.48 25.93
CA PHE A 45 7.42 4.63 27.38
C PHE A 45 6.48 3.58 28.00
N TYR A 46 5.25 3.49 27.52
CA TYR A 46 4.30 2.49 27.99
C TYR A 46 4.84 1.05 27.86
N TYR A 47 5.51 0.75 26.76
CA TYR A 47 6.09 -0.56 26.53
C TYR A 47 7.21 -0.90 27.54
N ILE A 48 8.14 0.03 27.76
CA ILE A 48 9.26 -0.10 28.70
C ILE A 48 8.75 -0.30 30.13
N PHE A 49 7.78 0.49 30.56
CA PHE A 49 7.32 0.45 31.95
C PHE A 49 6.37 -0.70 32.25
N PHE A 50 5.49 -1.09 31.30
CA PHE A 50 4.36 -1.98 31.59
C PHE A 50 4.37 -3.33 30.88
N ILE A 51 4.93 -3.46 29.67
CA ILE A 51 4.83 -4.71 28.90
C ILE A 51 6.05 -5.61 29.10
N ARG A 52 7.26 -5.03 29.15
CA ARG A 52 8.54 -5.70 29.50
C ARG A 52 8.85 -7.05 28.80
N LYS A 53 8.16 -7.40 27.70
CA LYS A 53 8.33 -8.68 27.00
C LYS A 53 8.17 -8.52 25.50
N ILE A 54 9.30 -8.53 24.78
CA ILE A 54 9.31 -8.50 23.31
C ILE A 54 9.41 -9.92 22.77
N SER A 55 8.62 -10.18 21.73
CA SER A 55 8.74 -11.43 20.97
C SER A 55 10.08 -11.48 20.24
N VAL A 56 10.87 -12.53 20.49
CA VAL A 56 12.17 -12.77 19.83
C VAL A 56 12.03 -12.80 18.31
N SER A 57 10.97 -13.42 17.80
CA SER A 57 10.71 -13.43 16.35
C SER A 57 10.46 -12.02 15.80
N LEU A 58 9.86 -11.11 16.57
CA LEU A 58 9.67 -9.72 16.16
C LEU A 58 11.00 -8.97 16.09
N LEU A 59 11.88 -9.15 17.08
CA LEU A 59 13.22 -8.55 17.08
C LEU A 59 14.05 -9.03 15.89
N TYR A 60 14.09 -10.33 15.62
CA TYR A 60 14.77 -10.87 14.44
C TYR A 60 14.16 -10.38 13.14
N SER A 61 12.83 -10.29 13.05
CA SER A 61 12.17 -9.76 11.84
C SER A 61 12.55 -8.29 11.60
N PHE A 62 12.55 -7.49 12.67
CA PHE A 62 12.97 -6.09 12.59
C PHE A 62 14.43 -5.98 12.16
N GLY A 63 15.33 -6.74 12.77
CA GLY A 63 16.75 -6.77 12.42
C GLY A 63 16.98 -7.19 10.97
N LEU A 64 16.30 -8.23 10.48
CA LEU A 64 16.41 -8.68 9.09
C LEU A 64 15.94 -7.61 8.09
N VAL A 65 14.76 -7.02 8.33
CA VAL A 65 14.22 -5.99 7.43
C VAL A 65 15.09 -4.74 7.48
N LEU A 66 15.57 -4.34 8.66
CA LEU A 66 16.48 -3.21 8.82
C LEU A 66 17.80 -3.45 8.08
N SER A 67 18.42 -4.62 8.24
CA SER A 67 19.64 -4.99 7.51
C SER A 67 19.44 -4.94 5.99
N LEU A 68 18.32 -5.46 5.49
CA LEU A 68 17.99 -5.40 4.07
C LEU A 68 17.86 -3.95 3.58
N VAL A 69 17.22 -3.09 4.35
CA VAL A 69 17.10 -1.66 4.04
C VAL A 69 18.46 -0.95 4.05
N ILE A 70 19.32 -1.26 5.03
CA ILE A 70 20.69 -0.72 5.10
C ILE A 70 21.50 -1.16 3.88
N ILE A 71 21.42 -2.44 3.50
CA ILE A 71 22.11 -2.96 2.32
C ILE A 71 21.61 -2.26 1.05
N LEU A 72 20.29 -2.16 0.86
CA LEU A 72 19.73 -1.48 -0.31
C LEU A 72 20.11 0.00 -0.38
N GLY A 73 20.12 0.70 0.75
CA GLY A 73 20.61 2.07 0.83
C GLY A 73 22.11 2.17 0.54
N ALA A 74 22.93 1.25 1.05
CA ALA A 74 24.37 1.27 0.81
C ALA A 74 24.72 0.97 -0.65
N LEU A 75 23.92 0.17 -1.36
CA LEU A 75 24.07 -0.03 -2.80
C LEU A 75 23.89 1.29 -3.57
N SER A 76 23.06 2.21 -3.07
CA SER A 76 22.97 3.58 -3.58
C SER A 76 24.17 4.47 -3.18
N SER A 77 25.29 3.90 -2.75
CA SER A 77 26.58 4.57 -2.59
C SER A 77 27.65 4.07 -3.58
N LEU A 78 27.33 3.07 -4.42
CA LEU A 78 28.22 2.53 -5.44
C LEU A 78 28.35 3.46 -6.67
N PRO A 79 29.57 3.90 -7.05
CA PRO A 79 29.81 4.86 -8.12
C PRO A 79 29.45 4.38 -9.53
N VAL A 80 29.18 3.08 -9.70
CA VAL A 80 28.79 2.46 -10.99
C VAL A 80 27.32 2.76 -11.34
N LEU A 81 26.51 3.20 -10.37
CA LEU A 81 25.10 3.50 -10.58
C LEU A 81 24.88 5.02 -10.72
N SER A 82 24.02 5.42 -11.66
CA SER A 82 23.82 6.79 -12.17
C SER A 82 23.28 7.83 -11.18
N TYR A 83 23.05 7.47 -9.90
CA TYR A 83 22.23 8.26 -8.98
C TYR A 83 22.91 9.49 -8.36
N LYS A 84 24.25 9.64 -8.44
CA LYS A 84 24.98 10.69 -7.70
C LYS A 84 24.67 12.11 -8.18
N GLN A 85 24.20 12.27 -9.42
CA GLN A 85 23.96 13.58 -10.03
C GLN A 85 22.57 14.15 -9.71
N ASN A 86 21.65 13.34 -9.17
CA ASN A 86 20.21 13.66 -9.09
C ASN A 86 19.76 14.03 -7.65
N LEU A 87 20.70 14.14 -6.72
CA LEU A 87 20.44 14.33 -5.29
C LEU A 87 20.57 15.81 -4.90
N VAL A 88 19.61 16.65 -5.32
CA VAL A 88 19.66 18.08 -4.94
C VAL A 88 19.09 18.31 -3.53
N ASN A 89 18.02 17.59 -3.12
CA ASN A 89 17.27 17.90 -1.88
C ASN A 89 16.87 16.70 -0.99
N TYR A 90 17.07 15.45 -1.40
CA TYR A 90 16.72 14.27 -0.59
C TYR A 90 17.88 13.28 -0.56
N GLY A 91 18.58 13.23 0.57
CA GLY A 91 19.81 12.47 0.73
C GLY A 91 19.61 11.04 1.25
N LEU A 92 20.72 10.30 1.31
CA LEU A 92 20.78 8.97 1.91
C LEU A 92 20.39 8.98 3.40
N SER A 93 20.74 10.06 4.12
CA SER A 93 20.32 10.29 5.50
C SER A 93 18.81 10.35 5.64
N ASP A 94 18.14 11.12 4.77
CA ASP A 94 16.69 11.32 4.83
C ASP A 94 15.95 10.03 4.51
N PHE A 95 16.47 9.26 3.55
CA PHE A 95 16.00 7.90 3.28
C PHE A 95 16.08 7.01 4.51
N TYR A 96 17.25 6.91 5.15
CA TYR A 96 17.41 6.06 6.32
C TYR A 96 16.56 6.52 7.50
N ILE A 97 16.51 7.82 7.80
CA ILE A 97 15.69 8.35 8.89
C ILE A 97 14.22 8.02 8.63
N SER A 98 13.72 8.28 7.42
CA SER A 98 12.33 8.04 7.03
C SER A 98 11.93 6.56 7.14
N ILE A 99 12.76 5.66 6.60
CA ILE A 99 12.44 4.23 6.56
C ILE A 99 12.60 3.59 7.95
N VAL A 100 13.62 3.98 8.73
CA VAL A 100 13.81 3.51 10.11
C VAL A 100 12.65 3.97 10.98
N PHE A 101 12.20 5.22 10.83
CA PHE A 101 11.03 5.72 11.55
C PHE A 101 9.77 4.88 11.24
N LYS A 102 9.48 4.62 9.95
CA LYS A 102 8.37 3.76 9.54
C LYS A 102 8.50 2.33 10.08
N LEU A 103 9.70 1.77 10.07
CA LEU A 103 9.99 0.45 10.63
C LEU A 103 9.76 0.42 12.15
N LEU A 104 10.17 1.45 12.88
CA LEU A 104 9.94 1.56 14.32
C LEU A 104 8.45 1.62 14.64
N VAL A 105 7.68 2.44 13.91
CA VAL A 105 6.23 2.51 14.10
C VAL A 105 5.58 1.15 13.81
N ALA A 106 5.95 0.50 12.71
CA ALA A 106 5.48 -0.84 12.36
C ALA A 106 5.84 -1.88 13.45
N PHE A 107 7.06 -1.82 13.98
CA PHE A 107 7.52 -2.67 15.07
C PHE A 107 6.67 -2.49 16.33
N PHE A 108 6.42 -1.26 16.78
CA PHE A 108 5.64 -1.01 17.98
C PHE A 108 4.16 -1.40 17.82
N ILE A 109 3.57 -1.20 16.64
CA ILE A 109 2.22 -1.71 16.34
C ILE A 109 2.18 -3.23 16.55
N LEU A 110 3.15 -3.97 16.00
CA LEU A 110 3.22 -5.43 16.16
C LEU A 110 3.56 -5.86 17.60
N ALA A 111 4.43 -5.12 18.30
CA ALA A 111 4.84 -5.43 19.67
C ALA A 111 3.68 -5.30 20.67
N LEU A 112 2.77 -4.35 20.44
CA LEU A 112 1.55 -4.16 21.21
C LEU A 112 0.43 -5.16 20.87
N CYS A 113 0.57 -5.93 19.78
CA CYS A 113 -0.39 -6.95 19.36
C CYS A 113 0.03 -8.34 19.88
N PRO A 114 -0.56 -8.85 20.99
CA PRO A 114 -0.14 -10.14 21.55
C PRO A 114 -0.43 -11.32 20.62
N ASN A 115 -1.46 -11.23 19.78
CA ASN A 115 -1.89 -12.30 18.89
C ASN A 115 -2.43 -11.75 17.56
N ASN A 116 -2.58 -12.65 16.59
CA ASN A 116 -3.07 -12.30 15.25
C ASN A 116 -4.51 -11.75 15.28
N LEU A 117 -5.34 -12.18 16.23
CA LEU A 117 -6.72 -11.72 16.36
C LEU A 117 -6.78 -10.22 16.70
N THR A 118 -5.90 -9.76 17.58
CA THR A 118 -5.78 -8.35 17.97
C THR A 118 -5.41 -7.49 16.77
N LEU A 119 -4.38 -7.92 16.02
CA LEU A 119 -3.96 -7.24 14.79
C LEU A 119 -5.09 -7.19 13.76
N ILE A 120 -5.82 -8.29 13.56
CA ILE A 120 -7.01 -8.34 12.70
C ILE A 120 -8.06 -7.32 13.14
N ASN A 121 -8.34 -7.21 14.44
CA ASN A 121 -9.34 -6.27 14.96
C ASN A 121 -8.90 -4.81 14.84
N ILE A 122 -7.61 -4.53 15.01
CA ILE A 122 -7.04 -3.19 14.76
C ILE A 122 -7.20 -2.83 13.28
N ILE A 123 -6.79 -3.72 12.36
CA ILE A 123 -6.92 -3.49 10.92
C ILE A 123 -8.38 -3.29 10.51
N LYS A 124 -9.30 -4.11 11.02
CA LYS A 124 -10.75 -3.93 10.78
C LYS A 124 -11.23 -2.56 11.26
N GLY A 125 -10.82 -2.13 12.45
CA GLY A 125 -11.15 -0.80 12.96
C GLY A 125 -10.66 0.30 12.03
N VAL A 126 -9.39 0.25 11.61
CA VAL A 126 -8.80 1.24 10.70
C VAL A 126 -9.53 1.25 9.34
N LEU A 127 -9.84 0.08 8.79
CA LEU A 127 -10.65 -0.05 7.59
C LEU A 127 -12.04 0.56 7.76
N ILE A 128 -12.72 0.31 8.89
CA ILE A 128 -14.04 0.89 9.17
C ILE A 128 -13.96 2.42 9.17
N VAL A 129 -12.95 3.04 9.78
CA VAL A 129 -12.80 4.50 9.78
C VAL A 129 -12.63 5.03 8.37
N HIS A 130 -11.70 4.49 7.58
CA HIS A 130 -11.49 4.94 6.20
C HIS A 130 -12.72 4.76 5.32
N LEU A 131 -13.40 3.61 5.42
CA LEU A 131 -14.64 3.36 4.68
C LEU A 131 -15.76 4.30 5.13
N SER A 132 -15.86 4.59 6.42
CA SER A 132 -16.88 5.53 6.93
C SER A 132 -16.67 6.92 6.34
N VAL A 133 -15.44 7.43 6.33
CA VAL A 133 -15.11 8.72 5.71
C VAL A 133 -15.45 8.71 4.22
N PHE A 134 -15.06 7.64 3.50
CA PHE A 134 -15.37 7.48 2.08
C PHE A 134 -16.89 7.52 1.80
N TYR A 135 -17.69 6.77 2.56
CA TYR A 135 -19.15 6.74 2.36
C TYR A 135 -19.84 8.04 2.78
N VAL A 136 -19.33 8.74 3.81
CA VAL A 136 -19.84 10.08 4.18
C VAL A 136 -19.57 11.08 3.05
N GLN A 137 -18.34 11.10 2.50
CA GLN A 137 -18.04 11.95 1.34
C GLN A 137 -18.91 11.59 0.13
N ALA A 138 -19.06 10.30 -0.17
CA ALA A 138 -19.91 9.82 -1.26
C ALA A 138 -21.36 10.26 -1.11
N ALA A 139 -21.94 10.07 0.09
CA ALA A 139 -23.31 10.47 0.37
C ALA A 139 -23.49 11.99 0.18
N ILE A 140 -22.60 12.80 0.74
CA ILE A 140 -22.74 14.26 0.70
C ILE A 140 -22.64 14.77 -0.74
N VAL A 141 -21.65 14.32 -1.52
CA VAL A 141 -21.48 14.81 -2.89
C VAL A 141 -22.63 14.39 -3.80
N TYR A 142 -23.11 13.15 -3.69
CA TYR A 142 -24.21 12.67 -4.54
C TYR A 142 -25.60 13.13 -4.10
N LEU A 143 -25.78 13.52 -2.83
CA LEU A 143 -27.06 14.07 -2.34
C LEU A 143 -27.16 15.60 -2.49
N THR A 144 -26.04 16.32 -2.39
CA THR A 144 -26.03 17.79 -2.32
C THR A 144 -25.28 18.47 -3.46
N GLY A 145 -24.45 17.74 -4.20
CA GLY A 145 -23.50 18.30 -5.17
C GLY A 145 -22.25 18.92 -4.53
N TYR A 146 -22.18 19.04 -3.21
CA TYR A 146 -21.03 19.61 -2.50
C TYR A 146 -20.01 18.52 -2.14
N TYR A 147 -18.74 18.73 -2.50
CA TYR A 147 -17.66 17.82 -2.13
C TYR A 147 -16.94 18.31 -0.87
N ILE A 148 -16.84 17.45 0.15
CA ILE A 148 -16.07 17.74 1.36
C ILE A 148 -14.62 17.33 1.16
N ASP A 149 -13.75 18.31 0.94
CA ASP A 149 -12.30 18.09 0.95
C ASP A 149 -11.76 18.12 2.38
N LEU A 150 -11.41 16.94 2.89
CA LEU A 150 -10.84 16.77 4.23
C LEU A 150 -9.31 16.92 4.25
N LEU A 151 -8.68 16.99 3.08
CA LEU A 151 -7.24 17.02 2.92
C LEU A 151 -6.73 18.45 2.77
N TYR A 152 -7.39 19.24 1.91
CA TYR A 152 -7.01 20.62 1.59
C TYR A 152 -6.81 21.52 2.82
N PRO A 153 -7.67 21.50 3.87
CA PRO A 153 -7.47 22.34 5.05
C PRO A 153 -6.18 22.04 5.84
N VAL A 154 -5.60 20.85 5.66
CA VAL A 154 -4.40 20.41 6.39
C VAL A 154 -3.15 20.47 5.52
N THR A 155 -3.25 20.09 4.24
CA THR A 155 -2.08 19.97 3.36
C THR A 155 -1.98 21.09 2.31
N GLY A 156 -3.06 21.83 2.06
CA GLY A 156 -3.18 22.74 0.92
C GLY A 156 -3.32 22.04 -0.43
N GLU A 157 -3.33 20.71 -0.48
CA GLU A 157 -3.48 19.93 -1.72
C GLU A 157 -4.95 19.52 -1.92
N LEU A 158 -5.51 19.85 -3.08
CA LEU A 158 -6.88 19.49 -3.44
C LEU A 158 -7.01 18.00 -3.76
N GLN A 159 -8.09 17.38 -3.27
CA GLN A 159 -8.46 16.03 -3.66
C GLN A 159 -8.87 15.98 -5.14
N ARG A 160 -8.44 14.93 -5.86
CA ARG A 160 -8.71 14.73 -7.29
C ARG A 160 -10.02 13.96 -7.50
N PHE A 161 -11.09 14.47 -6.91
CA PHE A 161 -12.39 13.79 -6.83
C PHE A 161 -13.20 13.87 -8.13
N GLU A 162 -12.96 14.87 -8.98
CA GLU A 162 -13.68 15.03 -10.24
C GLU A 162 -13.30 13.93 -11.24
N SER A 163 -14.29 13.34 -11.90
CA SER A 163 -14.06 12.35 -12.96
C SER A 163 -13.85 12.98 -14.35
N LEU A 164 -14.27 14.23 -14.53
CA LEU A 164 -14.29 14.96 -15.80
C LEU A 164 -15.15 14.28 -16.89
N PHE A 165 -16.11 13.44 -16.50
CA PHE A 165 -17.10 12.88 -17.42
C PHE A 165 -18.50 12.83 -16.80
N PHE A 166 -19.51 12.77 -17.68
CA PHE A 166 -20.92 12.72 -17.34
C PHE A 166 -21.53 11.35 -17.71
N LEU A 167 -22.48 10.89 -16.90
CA LEU A 167 -23.32 9.73 -17.21
C LEU A 167 -24.79 10.17 -17.32
N PRO A 168 -25.57 9.68 -18.32
CA PRO A 168 -26.92 10.17 -18.61
C PRO A 168 -27.90 10.18 -17.42
N TRP A 169 -27.78 9.21 -16.50
CA TRP A 169 -28.71 9.04 -15.38
C TRP A 169 -28.16 9.52 -14.03
N ILE A 170 -26.86 9.80 -13.96
CA ILE A 170 -26.16 10.13 -12.70
C ILE A 170 -25.70 11.61 -12.71
N GLY A 171 -25.47 12.18 -13.90
CA GLY A 171 -24.87 13.51 -14.03
C GLY A 171 -23.35 13.45 -13.96
N ALA A 172 -22.74 14.48 -13.37
CA ALA A 172 -21.31 14.55 -13.17
C ALA A 172 -20.87 13.42 -12.23
N VAL A 173 -19.90 12.63 -12.65
CA VAL A 173 -19.43 11.52 -11.82
C VAL A 173 -18.38 12.04 -10.84
N TYR A 174 -18.64 11.86 -9.55
CA TYR A 174 -17.68 12.16 -8.49
C TYR A 174 -17.02 10.88 -7.98
N ARG A 175 -15.74 10.98 -7.63
CA ARG A 175 -14.91 9.86 -7.22
C ARG A 175 -14.40 10.14 -5.81
N PRO A 176 -15.15 9.75 -4.77
CA PRO A 176 -14.75 9.99 -3.40
C PRO A 176 -13.37 9.39 -3.13
N THR A 177 -12.52 10.13 -2.42
CA THR A 177 -11.14 9.73 -2.15
C THR A 177 -10.89 9.42 -0.68
N GLY A 178 -11.89 9.61 0.19
CA GLY A 178 -11.75 9.47 1.62
C GLY A 178 -10.73 10.46 2.18
N LEU A 179 -9.73 9.93 2.86
CA LEU A 179 -8.60 10.68 3.42
C LEU A 179 -7.38 10.74 2.47
N TYR A 180 -7.58 10.48 1.18
CA TYR A 180 -6.50 10.42 0.19
C TYR A 180 -6.65 11.49 -0.90
N VAL A 181 -5.54 11.83 -1.57
CA VAL A 181 -5.54 12.76 -2.72
C VAL A 181 -6.28 12.16 -3.92
N GLU A 182 -6.03 10.88 -4.22
CA GLU A 182 -6.57 10.21 -5.40
C GLU A 182 -7.47 9.02 -5.05
N PRO A 183 -8.50 8.72 -5.88
CA PRO A 183 -9.31 7.51 -5.71
C PRO A 183 -8.48 6.22 -5.84
N SER A 184 -7.48 6.18 -6.72
CA SER A 184 -6.54 5.03 -6.84
C SER A 184 -5.68 4.84 -5.60
N THR A 185 -5.31 5.92 -4.91
CA THR A 185 -4.48 5.86 -3.70
C THR A 185 -5.29 5.28 -2.55
N PHE A 186 -6.51 5.77 -2.33
CA PHE A 186 -7.45 5.19 -1.37
C PHE A 186 -7.58 3.68 -1.57
N SER A 187 -7.98 3.27 -2.77
CA SER A 187 -8.25 1.86 -3.05
C SER A 187 -7.00 0.99 -2.93
N SER A 188 -5.81 1.52 -3.25
CA SER A 188 -4.55 0.81 -3.01
C SER A 188 -4.32 0.59 -1.50
N PHE A 189 -4.33 1.64 -0.68
CA PHE A 189 -4.07 1.53 0.75
C PHE A 189 -5.07 0.62 1.49
N ILE A 190 -6.34 0.71 1.13
CA ILE A 190 -7.40 -0.15 1.68
C ILE A 190 -7.13 -1.62 1.39
N LEU A 191 -6.70 -1.95 0.17
CA LEU A 191 -6.38 -3.33 -0.19
C LEU A 191 -5.07 -3.82 0.42
N TRP A 192 -4.08 -2.95 0.64
CA TRP A 192 -2.88 -3.30 1.40
C TRP A 192 -3.23 -3.63 2.85
N LEU A 193 -4.05 -2.81 3.53
CA LEU A 193 -4.56 -3.10 4.88
C LEU A 193 -5.34 -4.43 4.92
N LEU A 194 -6.25 -4.64 3.95
CA LEU A 194 -6.98 -5.90 3.82
C LEU A 194 -6.03 -7.09 3.61
N SER A 195 -4.96 -6.91 2.84
CA SER A 195 -3.97 -7.96 2.59
C SER A 195 -3.25 -8.38 3.86
N ILE A 196 -2.93 -7.46 4.77
CA ILE A 196 -2.36 -7.79 6.09
C ILE A 196 -3.35 -8.61 6.92
N LYS A 197 -4.65 -8.28 6.87
CA LYS A 197 -5.70 -9.10 7.51
C LYS A 197 -5.76 -10.50 6.90
N ILE A 198 -5.71 -10.61 5.57
CA ILE A 198 -5.72 -11.90 4.86
C ILE A 198 -4.47 -12.70 5.23
N LEU A 199 -3.29 -12.08 5.38
CA LEU A 199 -2.08 -12.76 5.86
C LEU A 199 -2.28 -13.39 7.25
N CYS A 200 -3.07 -12.77 8.12
CA CYS A 200 -3.33 -13.25 9.48
C CYS A 200 -4.41 -14.35 9.53
N GLN A 201 -5.55 -14.14 8.85
CA GLN A 201 -6.75 -14.99 8.96
C GLN A 201 -6.82 -16.08 7.87
N LYS A 202 -6.15 -15.88 6.72
CA LYS A 202 -6.09 -16.78 5.55
C LYS A 202 -7.43 -17.14 4.92
N ASN A 203 -8.51 -16.44 5.26
CA ASN A 203 -9.86 -16.64 4.73
C ASN A 203 -10.52 -15.27 4.52
N PHE A 204 -11.45 -15.22 3.56
CA PHE A 204 -12.30 -14.06 3.32
C PHE A 204 -13.60 -14.17 4.11
N CYS A 205 -14.04 -13.07 4.71
CA CYS A 205 -15.38 -12.93 5.29
C CYS A 205 -16.19 -11.86 4.55
N ARG A 206 -17.49 -11.74 4.89
CA ARG A 206 -18.40 -10.75 4.26
C ARG A 206 -17.86 -9.32 4.35
N PHE A 207 -17.22 -8.98 5.46
CA PHE A 207 -16.57 -7.68 5.63
C PHE A 207 -15.45 -7.45 4.60
N ASP A 208 -14.69 -8.49 4.24
CA ASP A 208 -13.62 -8.35 3.25
C ASP A 208 -14.18 -8.08 1.86
N ILE A 209 -15.27 -8.77 1.50
CA ILE A 209 -15.99 -8.50 0.25
C ILE A 209 -16.51 -7.06 0.23
N PHE A 210 -17.08 -6.59 1.33
CA PHE A 210 -17.51 -5.19 1.45
C PHE A 210 -16.35 -4.20 1.27
N VAL A 211 -15.18 -4.47 1.85
CA VAL A 211 -13.97 -3.65 1.68
C VAL A 211 -13.53 -3.62 0.20
N ILE A 212 -13.50 -4.78 -0.46
CA ILE A 212 -13.10 -4.88 -1.88
C ILE A 212 -14.09 -4.15 -2.79
N VAL A 213 -15.40 -4.32 -2.57
CA VAL A 213 -16.42 -3.59 -3.34
C VAL A 213 -16.29 -2.09 -3.11
N SER A 214 -16.09 -1.67 -1.86
CA SER A 214 -15.89 -0.25 -1.52
C SER A 214 -14.67 0.35 -2.22
N SER A 215 -13.58 -0.42 -2.39
CA SER A 215 -12.41 0.06 -3.13
C SER A 215 -12.70 0.20 -4.63
N MET A 216 -13.55 -0.64 -5.22
CA MET A 216 -13.99 -0.48 -6.62
C MET A 216 -14.92 0.73 -6.81
N LEU A 217 -15.71 1.08 -5.80
CA LEU A 217 -16.61 2.24 -5.81
C LEU A 217 -15.87 3.59 -5.82
N SER A 218 -14.53 3.61 -5.71
CA SER A 218 -13.74 4.81 -5.99
C SER A 218 -13.70 5.17 -7.48
N LEU A 219 -14.21 4.29 -8.36
CA LEU A 219 -14.33 4.49 -9.81
C LEU A 219 -13.01 4.84 -10.49
N SER A 220 -11.89 4.42 -9.91
CA SER A 220 -10.60 4.39 -10.59
C SER A 220 -10.48 3.13 -11.44
N LEU A 221 -10.01 3.25 -12.68
CA LEU A 221 -9.75 2.09 -13.57
C LEU A 221 -8.86 1.05 -12.88
N ALA A 222 -7.75 1.50 -12.29
CA ALA A 222 -6.85 0.61 -11.56
C ALA A 222 -7.59 -0.09 -10.41
N ALA A 223 -8.48 0.63 -9.71
CA ALA A 223 -9.23 0.10 -8.59
C ALA A 223 -10.24 -0.99 -8.95
N ILE A 224 -10.89 -0.84 -10.10
CA ILE A 224 -11.76 -1.87 -10.65
C ILE A 224 -10.96 -3.11 -10.99
N VAL A 225 -9.78 -2.97 -11.61
CA VAL A 225 -8.94 -4.10 -12.02
C VAL A 225 -8.45 -4.89 -10.81
N TYR A 226 -7.73 -4.27 -9.87
CA TYR A 226 -7.24 -5.03 -8.72
C TYR A 226 -8.36 -5.47 -7.77
N GLY A 227 -9.46 -4.71 -7.67
CA GLY A 227 -10.63 -5.12 -6.89
C GLY A 227 -11.28 -6.38 -7.45
N ALA A 228 -11.43 -6.46 -8.77
CA ALA A 228 -11.90 -7.67 -9.46
C ALA A 228 -10.96 -8.86 -9.23
N MET A 229 -9.64 -8.65 -9.25
CA MET A 229 -8.66 -9.70 -8.91
C MET A 229 -8.81 -10.20 -7.47
N PHE A 230 -9.03 -9.30 -6.50
CA PHE A 230 -9.30 -9.67 -5.11
C PHE A 230 -10.64 -10.41 -4.94
N LEU A 231 -11.70 -9.99 -5.65
CA LEU A 231 -12.99 -10.71 -5.65
C LEU A 231 -12.85 -12.11 -6.23
N LEU A 232 -12.14 -12.24 -7.37
CA LEU A 232 -11.84 -13.52 -7.98
C LEU A 232 -11.09 -14.42 -7.00
N LEU A 233 -10.06 -13.89 -6.33
CA LEU A 233 -9.32 -14.62 -5.31
C LEU A 233 -10.22 -15.08 -4.16
N ALA A 234 -11.10 -14.21 -3.66
CA ALA A 234 -12.04 -14.54 -2.59
C ALA A 234 -13.00 -15.67 -2.98
N LEU A 235 -13.48 -15.67 -4.23
CA LEU A 235 -14.32 -16.73 -4.76
C LEU A 235 -13.57 -18.04 -4.96
N LEU A 236 -12.33 -17.98 -5.46
CA LEU A 236 -11.49 -19.16 -5.62
C LEU A 236 -11.19 -19.83 -4.27
N CYS A 237 -10.91 -19.04 -3.24
CA CYS A 237 -10.67 -19.51 -1.88
C CYS A 237 -11.94 -19.96 -1.13
N SER A 238 -13.13 -19.61 -1.62
CA SER A 238 -14.37 -20.05 -1.01
C SER A 238 -14.65 -21.53 -1.31
N GLY A 239 -14.53 -22.39 -0.30
CA GLY A 239 -14.84 -23.82 -0.39
C GLY A 239 -16.33 -24.14 -0.48
N SER A 240 -17.20 -23.20 -0.07
CA SER A 240 -18.65 -23.38 -0.07
C SER A 240 -19.32 -23.08 -1.42
N ILE A 241 -18.60 -22.43 -2.32
CA ILE A 241 -19.12 -22.05 -3.64
C ILE A 241 -18.78 -23.15 -4.65
N LYS A 242 -19.82 -23.75 -5.24
CA LYS A 242 -19.67 -24.75 -6.31
C LYS A 242 -18.87 -24.16 -7.49
N LEU A 243 -18.03 -24.98 -8.12
CA LEU A 243 -17.17 -24.59 -9.26
C LEU A 243 -17.95 -23.84 -10.35
N ILE A 244 -19.18 -24.26 -10.65
CA ILE A 244 -20.03 -23.62 -11.67
C ILE A 244 -20.35 -22.16 -11.36
N LYS A 245 -20.53 -21.79 -10.08
CA LYS A 245 -20.75 -20.39 -9.68
C LYS A 245 -19.47 -19.56 -9.79
N LYS A 246 -18.30 -20.18 -9.60
CA LYS A 246 -17.00 -19.52 -9.84
C LYS A 246 -16.82 -19.23 -11.34
N ILE A 247 -17.14 -20.21 -12.19
CA ILE A 247 -17.13 -20.05 -13.66
C ILE A 247 -18.13 -18.96 -14.10
N GLN A 248 -19.37 -18.99 -13.59
CA GLN A 248 -20.37 -17.95 -13.87
C GLN A 248 -19.89 -16.55 -13.48
N PHE A 249 -19.21 -16.40 -12.35
CA PHE A 249 -18.65 -15.11 -11.96
C PHE A 249 -17.53 -14.65 -12.89
N VAL A 250 -16.61 -15.53 -13.29
CA VAL A 250 -15.57 -15.20 -14.29
C VAL A 250 -16.21 -14.81 -15.63
N LEU A 251 -17.24 -15.55 -16.05
CA LEU A 251 -18.02 -15.24 -17.26
C LEU A 251 -18.81 -13.92 -17.13
N LEU A 252 -19.19 -13.50 -15.93
CA LEU A 252 -19.81 -12.20 -15.66
C LEU A 252 -18.80 -11.04 -15.68
N LEU A 253 -17.55 -11.29 -15.29
CA LEU A 253 -16.47 -10.30 -15.36
C LEU A 253 -15.99 -10.06 -16.80
N LEU A 254 -16.04 -11.07 -17.67
CA LEU A 254 -15.65 -10.97 -19.08
C LEU A 254 -16.39 -9.88 -19.90
N PRO A 255 -17.71 -9.68 -19.75
CA PRO A 255 -18.42 -8.59 -20.40
C PRO A 255 -18.28 -7.25 -19.67
N ALA A 256 -17.75 -7.21 -18.44
CA ALA A 256 -17.63 -5.96 -17.68
C ALA A 256 -16.84 -4.87 -18.43
N PRO A 257 -15.71 -5.15 -19.11
CA PRO A 257 -15.05 -4.20 -20.01
C PRO A 257 -15.96 -3.58 -21.09
N PHE A 258 -16.92 -4.36 -21.60
CA PHE A 258 -17.88 -3.92 -22.61
C PHE A 258 -19.03 -3.12 -21.99
N VAL A 259 -19.53 -3.53 -20.82
CA VAL A 259 -20.60 -2.79 -20.09
C VAL A 259 -20.08 -1.45 -19.58
N PHE A 260 -18.85 -1.43 -19.08
CA PHE A 260 -18.18 -0.22 -18.63
C PHE A 260 -17.42 0.47 -19.77
N TYR A 261 -17.58 0.04 -21.03
CA TYR A 261 -16.83 0.60 -22.17
C TYR A 261 -17.02 2.10 -22.28
N GLU A 262 -18.25 2.60 -22.16
CA GLU A 262 -18.51 4.05 -22.20
C GLU A 262 -17.84 4.80 -21.06
N ILE A 263 -17.77 4.20 -19.86
CA ILE A 263 -17.04 4.78 -18.72
C ILE A 263 -15.54 4.77 -18.96
N PHE A 264 -15.00 3.68 -19.54
CA PHE A 264 -13.58 3.57 -19.88
C PHE A 264 -13.18 4.52 -21.00
N LYS A 265 -13.97 4.58 -22.06
CA LYS A 265 -13.80 5.48 -23.20
C LYS A 265 -13.88 6.92 -22.74
N ALA A 266 -14.94 7.30 -22.01
CA ALA A 266 -15.06 8.63 -21.44
C ALA A 266 -13.87 8.96 -20.53
N ARG A 267 -13.33 7.99 -19.78
CA ARG A 267 -12.17 8.24 -18.92
C ARG A 267 -10.86 8.39 -19.68
N LEU A 268 -10.68 7.66 -20.77
CA LEU A 268 -9.50 7.78 -21.66
C LEU A 268 -9.55 9.11 -22.43
N GLU A 269 -10.75 9.54 -22.84
CA GLU A 269 -10.98 10.74 -23.64
C GLU A 269 -11.08 12.03 -22.80
N ALA A 270 -11.51 11.96 -21.52
CA ALA A 270 -11.74 13.12 -20.64
C ALA A 270 -10.50 14.01 -20.37
N LEU A 271 -9.30 13.56 -20.75
CA LEU A 271 -8.06 14.33 -20.66
C LEU A 271 -7.35 14.44 -22.03
N GLY A 272 -8.08 14.33 -23.14
CA GLY A 272 -7.52 14.41 -24.50
C GLY A 272 -6.54 13.28 -24.85
N GLY A 273 -6.70 12.08 -24.29
CA GLY A 273 -5.85 10.91 -24.60
C GLY A 273 -4.55 10.80 -23.78
N SER A 274 -4.36 11.63 -22.76
CA SER A 274 -3.09 11.67 -22.00
C SER A 274 -2.88 10.47 -21.07
N GLY A 275 -3.91 9.92 -20.42
CA GLY A 275 -3.69 8.90 -19.36
C GLY A 275 -2.97 7.62 -19.80
N GLU A 276 -3.23 7.13 -21.02
CA GLU A 276 -2.56 5.97 -21.60
C GLU A 276 -1.18 6.34 -22.13
N SER A 277 -1.09 7.41 -22.92
CA SER A 277 0.16 7.90 -23.50
C SER A 277 1.20 8.27 -22.43
N LEU A 278 0.79 8.89 -21.32
CA LEU A 278 1.67 9.17 -20.18
C LEU A 278 2.27 7.91 -19.56
N ARG A 279 1.50 6.82 -19.49
CA ARG A 279 1.94 5.51 -18.95
C ARG A 279 2.81 4.77 -19.94
N GLU A 280 2.50 4.87 -21.22
CA GLU A 280 3.32 4.35 -22.31
C GLU A 280 4.67 5.07 -22.35
N ASN A 281 4.69 6.39 -22.22
CA ASN A 281 5.90 7.20 -22.15
C ASN A 281 6.74 6.86 -20.92
N LEU A 282 6.11 6.61 -19.77
CA LEU A 282 6.83 6.10 -18.59
C LEU A 282 7.47 4.74 -18.87
N ASN A 283 6.76 3.80 -19.50
CA ASN A 283 7.35 2.52 -19.88
C ASN A 283 8.52 2.70 -20.86
N LYS A 284 8.36 3.56 -21.88
CA LYS A 284 9.43 3.89 -22.82
C LYS A 284 10.65 4.42 -22.10
N LEU A 285 10.49 5.42 -21.22
CA LEU A 285 11.55 5.98 -20.38
C LEU A 285 12.28 4.91 -19.56
N VAL A 286 11.56 3.91 -19.03
CA VAL A 286 12.19 2.85 -18.24
C VAL A 286 12.95 1.86 -19.11
N PHE A 287 12.34 1.39 -20.19
CA PHE A 287 12.89 0.32 -21.02
C PHE A 287 13.86 0.81 -22.12
N SER A 288 13.99 2.13 -22.32
CA SER A 288 14.99 2.74 -23.21
C SER A 288 16.32 3.04 -22.55
N GLN A 289 16.43 2.89 -21.22
CA GLN A 289 17.69 3.09 -20.49
C GLN A 289 18.76 2.11 -20.95
N ASP A 290 20.02 2.46 -20.69
CA ASP A 290 21.13 1.56 -20.98
C ASP A 290 20.99 0.21 -20.23
N PRO A 291 21.55 -0.88 -20.78
CA PRO A 291 21.34 -2.22 -20.22
C PRO A 291 21.76 -2.37 -18.76
N LEU A 292 22.81 -1.66 -18.31
CA LEU A 292 23.29 -1.76 -16.93
C LEU A 292 22.31 -1.07 -15.98
N THR A 293 21.84 0.12 -16.33
CA THR A 293 20.83 0.84 -15.55
C THR A 293 19.49 0.10 -15.53
N LEU A 294 19.09 -0.54 -16.63
CA LEU A 294 17.86 -1.37 -16.63
C LEU A 294 17.99 -2.59 -15.70
N LEU A 295 19.17 -3.23 -15.64
CA LEU A 295 19.39 -4.42 -14.80
C LEU A 295 19.50 -4.10 -13.31
N PHE A 296 20.21 -3.03 -12.95
CA PHE A 296 20.52 -2.67 -11.55
C PHE A 296 19.73 -1.48 -11.01
N GLY A 297 18.99 -0.79 -11.88
CA GLY A 297 18.17 0.36 -11.55
C GLY A 297 18.95 1.66 -11.44
N ASN A 298 18.21 2.75 -11.23
CA ASN A 298 18.73 4.08 -11.01
C ASN A 298 19.14 4.30 -9.55
N GLY A 299 19.19 3.27 -8.71
CA GLY A 299 19.36 3.40 -7.26
C GLY A 299 18.09 3.88 -6.54
N LEU A 300 18.02 3.66 -5.22
CA LEU A 300 16.84 3.99 -4.40
C LEU A 300 16.45 5.47 -4.51
N LEU A 301 17.44 6.35 -4.60
CA LEU A 301 17.21 7.79 -4.64
C LEU A 301 17.31 8.37 -6.05
N GLY A 302 17.87 7.65 -7.00
CA GLY A 302 18.04 8.16 -8.35
C GLY A 302 16.78 8.10 -9.20
N LEU A 303 16.85 8.81 -10.30
CA LEU A 303 15.81 8.93 -11.33
C LEU A 303 16.46 8.56 -12.67
N PRO A 304 15.66 8.14 -13.68
CA PRO A 304 16.17 8.02 -15.04
C PRO A 304 16.85 9.30 -15.50
N ALA A 305 17.95 9.19 -16.26
CA ALA A 305 18.81 10.31 -16.63
C ALA A 305 18.05 11.39 -17.43
N GLU A 306 17.07 11.03 -18.24
CA GLU A 306 16.28 11.97 -19.03
C GLU A 306 15.38 12.87 -18.16
N VAL A 307 15.19 12.50 -16.89
CA VAL A 307 14.38 13.22 -15.91
C VAL A 307 15.15 13.51 -14.62
N SER A 308 16.49 13.41 -14.65
CA SER A 308 17.37 13.63 -13.50
C SER A 308 17.28 15.04 -12.93
N ASP A 309 17.08 16.00 -13.83
CA ASP A 309 17.10 17.44 -13.53
C ASP A 309 15.74 17.92 -12.98
N LEU A 310 14.74 17.04 -12.99
CA LEU A 310 13.42 17.36 -12.45
C LEU A 310 13.45 17.25 -10.93
N ASN A 311 13.27 18.39 -10.28
CA ASN A 311 13.28 18.50 -8.83
C ASN A 311 11.92 18.16 -8.21
N SER A 312 10.87 17.93 -9.02
CA SER A 312 9.55 17.54 -8.51
C SER A 312 8.73 16.64 -9.45
N GLY A 313 7.85 15.80 -8.88
CA GLY A 313 6.93 14.95 -9.65
C GLY A 313 5.90 15.73 -10.49
N ALA A 314 5.69 17.02 -10.23
CA ALA A 314 4.84 17.90 -11.03
C ALA A 314 5.46 18.21 -12.41
N GLU A 315 6.78 18.07 -12.54
CA GLU A 315 7.51 18.32 -13.79
C GLU A 315 7.44 17.12 -14.75
N LEU A 316 7.31 15.90 -14.24
CA LEU A 316 7.11 14.70 -15.08
C LEU A 316 5.82 14.80 -15.92
N TRP A 317 4.74 15.27 -15.31
CA TRP A 317 3.48 15.47 -16.02
C TRP A 317 3.61 16.50 -17.15
N ARG A 318 4.40 17.58 -16.93
CA ARG A 318 4.68 18.59 -17.95
C ARG A 318 5.48 18.04 -19.13
N LEU A 319 6.31 17.03 -18.89
CA LEU A 319 7.03 16.29 -19.93
C LEU A 319 6.20 15.20 -20.61
N GLY A 320 4.93 15.06 -20.25
CA GLY A 320 4.09 13.99 -20.80
C GLY A 320 4.47 12.60 -20.28
N ILE A 321 4.94 12.51 -19.03
CA ILE A 321 5.31 11.26 -18.37
C ILE A 321 4.46 11.08 -17.11
N ALA A 322 3.92 9.87 -16.91
CA ALA A 322 3.17 9.55 -15.70
C ALA A 322 4.07 9.56 -14.46
N ALA A 323 3.48 9.71 -13.27
CA ALA A 323 4.21 9.53 -12.02
C ALA A 323 4.90 8.15 -11.97
N LEU A 324 6.08 8.04 -11.34
CA LEU A 324 6.91 6.83 -11.41
C LEU A 324 6.23 5.56 -10.87
N ASN A 325 5.24 5.73 -9.99
CA ASN A 325 4.46 4.65 -9.39
C ASN A 325 3.10 4.40 -10.07
N ASP A 326 2.77 5.13 -11.16
CA ASP A 326 1.44 5.04 -11.79
C ASP A 326 1.18 3.71 -12.51
N ASN A 327 2.24 3.02 -12.95
CA ASN A 327 2.16 1.69 -13.60
C ASN A 327 2.26 0.53 -12.59
N GLY A 328 2.36 0.84 -11.30
CA GLY A 328 2.41 -0.14 -10.22
C GLY A 328 3.78 -0.26 -9.56
N LEU A 329 3.77 -0.86 -8.37
CA LEU A 329 4.94 -1.10 -7.54
C LEU A 329 6.03 -1.91 -8.27
N TRP A 330 5.66 -2.84 -9.16
CA TRP A 330 6.64 -3.62 -9.94
C TRP A 330 7.53 -2.74 -10.81
N LEU A 331 6.96 -1.76 -11.53
CA LEU A 331 7.74 -0.84 -12.37
C LEU A 331 8.55 0.11 -11.50
N PHE A 332 7.97 0.55 -10.37
CA PHE A 332 8.68 1.36 -9.40
C PHE A 332 9.92 0.63 -8.84
N PHE A 333 9.86 -0.69 -8.64
CA PHE A 333 11.03 -1.50 -8.28
C PHE A 333 12.06 -1.55 -9.41
N ILE A 334 11.66 -1.71 -10.67
CA ILE A 334 12.59 -1.69 -11.81
C ILE A 334 13.31 -0.34 -11.90
N ILE A 335 12.57 0.76 -11.77
CA ILE A 335 13.15 2.12 -11.82
C ILE A 335 14.25 2.27 -10.76
N LYS A 336 14.03 1.76 -9.54
CA LYS A 336 14.90 2.02 -8.38
C LYS A 336 15.97 0.98 -8.13
N VAL A 337 15.71 -0.30 -8.40
CA VAL A 337 16.59 -1.44 -8.07
C VAL A 337 16.78 -2.38 -9.28
N GLY A 338 16.22 -2.02 -10.43
CA GLY A 338 16.39 -2.75 -11.68
C GLY A 338 15.59 -4.06 -11.74
N LEU A 339 15.71 -4.72 -12.89
CA LEU A 339 15.12 -6.04 -13.10
C LEU A 339 15.65 -7.08 -12.11
N VAL A 340 16.94 -7.00 -11.75
CA VAL A 340 17.54 -7.91 -10.76
C VAL A 340 16.91 -7.71 -9.39
N GLY A 341 16.70 -6.47 -8.95
CA GLY A 341 16.03 -6.16 -7.69
C GLY A 341 14.60 -6.69 -7.62
N LEU A 342 13.82 -6.51 -8.70
CA LEU A 342 12.47 -7.06 -8.80
C LEU A 342 12.48 -8.60 -8.74
N PHE A 343 13.42 -9.25 -9.45
CA PHE A 343 13.55 -10.70 -9.44
C PHE A 343 13.92 -11.25 -8.05
N ILE A 344 14.87 -10.61 -7.37
CA ILE A 344 15.23 -10.95 -5.99
C ILE A 344 14.02 -10.78 -5.06
N LEU A 345 13.25 -9.70 -5.20
CA LEU A 345 12.02 -9.51 -4.43
C LEU A 345 11.03 -10.65 -4.67
N ILE A 346 10.80 -11.04 -5.93
CA ILE A 346 9.91 -12.15 -6.26
C ILE A 346 10.41 -13.46 -5.63
N ILE A 347 11.71 -13.76 -5.68
CA ILE A 347 12.31 -14.94 -5.02
C ILE A 347 12.10 -14.87 -3.51
N ILE A 348 12.44 -13.76 -2.87
CA ILE A 348 12.25 -13.56 -1.42
C ILE A 348 10.79 -13.80 -1.05
N MET A 349 9.86 -13.27 -1.85
CA MET A 349 8.44 -13.45 -1.64
C MET A 349 8.01 -14.89 -1.86
N LEU A 350 8.51 -15.60 -2.87
CA LEU A 350 8.27 -17.04 -3.04
C LEU A 350 8.76 -17.86 -1.84
N LEU A 351 9.92 -17.52 -1.28
CA LEU A 351 10.52 -18.21 -0.13
C LEU A 351 9.76 -17.93 1.18
N ILE A 352 9.24 -16.71 1.34
CA ILE A 352 8.53 -16.31 2.57
C ILE A 352 7.03 -16.66 2.50
N THR A 353 6.43 -16.64 1.31
CA THR A 353 5.01 -16.95 1.12
C THR A 353 4.77 -18.44 1.32
N ARG A 354 3.95 -18.77 2.33
CA ARG A 354 3.71 -20.16 2.72
C ARG A 354 2.60 -20.83 1.92
N LYS A 355 1.63 -20.03 1.47
CA LYS A 355 0.47 -20.49 0.71
C LYS A 355 0.41 -19.76 -0.61
N LYS A 356 -0.09 -20.43 -1.64
CA LYS A 356 -0.36 -19.83 -2.96
C LYS A 356 -1.17 -18.53 -2.84
N ILE A 357 -2.12 -18.45 -1.92
CA ILE A 357 -2.90 -17.22 -1.66
C ILE A 357 -2.02 -16.03 -1.27
N ASP A 358 -0.99 -16.22 -0.45
CA ASP A 358 -0.13 -15.13 0.02
C ASP A 358 0.70 -14.56 -1.14
N PHE A 359 1.19 -15.45 -2.01
CA PHE A 359 1.91 -15.07 -3.22
C PHE A 359 0.99 -14.37 -4.23
N ILE A 360 -0.22 -14.88 -4.45
CA ILE A 360 -1.20 -14.26 -5.35
C ILE A 360 -1.59 -12.87 -4.84
N VAL A 361 -1.86 -12.72 -3.53
CA VAL A 361 -2.13 -11.41 -2.92
C VAL A 361 -0.97 -10.46 -3.18
N PHE A 362 0.26 -10.89 -2.95
CA PHE A 362 1.43 -10.06 -3.24
C PHE A 362 1.54 -9.69 -4.73
N GLY A 363 1.27 -10.63 -5.64
CA GLY A 363 1.23 -10.37 -7.08
C GLY A 363 0.19 -9.30 -7.46
N ILE A 364 -0.98 -9.30 -6.82
CA ILE A 364 -1.98 -8.24 -7.01
C ILE A 364 -1.46 -6.91 -6.44
N LEU A 365 -0.83 -6.92 -5.26
CA LEU A 365 -0.27 -5.72 -4.63
C LEU A 365 0.85 -5.07 -5.47
N LEU A 366 1.63 -5.86 -6.21
CA LEU A 366 2.64 -5.35 -7.14
C LEU A 366 2.04 -4.45 -8.25
N LEU A 367 0.77 -4.63 -8.60
CA LEU A 367 0.07 -3.82 -9.59
C LEU A 367 -0.47 -2.50 -9.02
N THR A 368 -0.46 -2.33 -7.70
CA THR A 368 -0.98 -1.12 -7.05
C THR A 368 0.04 0.02 -7.09
N LYS A 369 -0.42 1.27 -6.99
CA LYS A 369 0.43 2.48 -7.02
C LYS A 369 1.25 2.71 -5.74
N VAL A 370 1.25 1.79 -4.77
CA VAL A 370 2.03 1.96 -3.55
C VAL A 370 3.52 1.95 -3.88
N THR A 371 4.30 2.82 -3.25
CA THR A 371 5.77 2.81 -3.35
C THR A 371 6.35 1.96 -2.22
N PHE A 372 7.53 1.37 -2.41
CA PHE A 372 8.20 0.65 -1.32
C PHE A 372 8.70 1.58 -0.19
N PHE A 373 8.70 2.90 -0.42
CA PHE A 373 8.92 3.92 0.61
C PHE A 373 7.70 4.15 1.50
N SER A 374 6.51 3.71 1.08
CA SER A 374 5.28 3.91 1.83
C SER A 374 5.30 3.12 3.14
N PHE A 375 4.70 3.68 4.19
CA PHE A 375 4.54 2.97 5.45
C PHE A 375 3.79 1.65 5.29
N ILE A 376 2.75 1.60 4.46
CA ILE A 376 1.93 0.38 4.33
C ILE A 376 2.71 -0.78 3.72
N PHE A 377 3.64 -0.49 2.80
CA PHE A 377 4.56 -1.48 2.24
C PHE A 377 5.48 -2.03 3.35
N VAL A 378 6.12 -1.13 4.10
CA VAL A 378 7.02 -1.48 5.22
C VAL A 378 6.29 -2.33 6.25
N PHE A 379 5.09 -1.92 6.63
CA PHE A 379 4.27 -2.62 7.61
C PHE A 379 3.84 -4.00 7.13
N TYR A 380 3.41 -4.13 5.85
CA TYR A 380 3.08 -5.41 5.24
C TYR A 380 4.30 -6.36 5.22
N PHE A 381 5.45 -5.87 4.74
CA PHE A 381 6.65 -6.68 4.63
C PHE A 381 7.16 -7.15 5.99
N LEU A 382 7.24 -6.25 6.98
CA LEU A 382 7.62 -6.60 8.35
C LEU A 382 6.64 -7.61 8.96
N THR A 383 5.32 -7.42 8.77
CA THR A 383 4.31 -8.35 9.28
C THR A 383 4.46 -9.73 8.65
N MET A 384 4.76 -9.81 7.36
CA MET A 384 4.97 -11.07 6.67
C MET A 384 6.19 -11.83 7.20
N VAL A 385 7.34 -11.15 7.34
CA VAL A 385 8.56 -11.73 7.93
C VAL A 385 8.32 -12.17 9.37
N TYR A 386 7.62 -11.35 10.17
CA TYR A 386 7.23 -11.67 11.54
C TYR A 386 6.39 -12.94 11.64
N LEU A 387 5.35 -13.07 10.81
CA LEU A 387 4.50 -14.26 10.79
C LEU A 387 5.24 -15.51 10.33
N LEU A 388 6.25 -15.37 9.45
CA LEU A 388 7.12 -16.46 9.04
C LEU A 388 7.98 -16.95 10.21
N LEU A 389 8.68 -16.06 10.90
CA LEU A 389 9.60 -16.43 11.99
C LEU A 389 8.85 -16.91 13.24
N LYS A 390 7.71 -16.27 13.58
CA LYS A 390 6.88 -16.67 14.73
C LYS A 390 6.44 -18.14 14.64
N ARG A 391 6.20 -18.65 13.43
CA ARG A 391 5.72 -20.02 13.19
C ARG A 391 6.80 -21.05 12.93
N GLY A 392 8.03 -20.64 12.57
CA GLY A 392 9.18 -21.54 12.43
C GLY A 392 9.90 -21.81 13.75
N SER A 393 9.47 -21.12 14.80
CA SER A 393 10.09 -21.10 16.12
C SER A 393 9.44 -22.15 17.03
N ASN A 394 10.21 -23.19 17.40
CA ASN A 394 10.09 -23.84 18.71
C ASN A 394 10.46 -22.87 19.87
N TYR A 395 10.84 -21.62 19.58
CA TYR A 395 11.17 -20.54 20.51
C TYR A 395 9.96 -19.86 21.18
N GLU A 396 8.74 -20.43 21.13
CA GLU A 396 7.61 -19.92 21.94
C GLU A 396 7.90 -19.94 23.45
N LYS A 397 9.00 -20.55 23.90
CA LYS A 397 9.46 -20.52 25.30
C LYS A 397 10.41 -19.36 25.66
N ASN A 398 10.93 -18.58 24.72
CA ASN A 398 11.94 -17.56 25.03
C ASN A 398 11.38 -16.16 24.78
N THR A 399 10.75 -15.56 25.80
CA THR A 399 10.58 -14.10 25.90
C THR A 399 11.86 -13.50 26.47
N ILE A 400 12.39 -12.44 25.85
CA ILE A 400 13.47 -11.64 26.44
C ILE A 400 12.83 -10.62 27.40
N TYR A 401 13.36 -10.56 28.62
CA TYR A 401 12.92 -9.67 29.71
C TYR A 401 13.56 -8.29 29.60
#